data_AF-A0A0F8ZAB0-F1
#
_entry.id   AF-A0A0F8ZAB0-F1
#
_cell.length_a   1.000
_cell.length_b   1.000
_cell.length_c   1.000
_cell.angle_alpha   90.00
_cell.angle_beta   90.00
_cell.angle_gamma   90.00
#
_symmetry.space_group_name_H-M   'P 1'
#
loop_
_entity.id
_entity.type
_entity.pdbx_description
1 polymer ?
#
loop_
_entity_poly.entity_id
_entity_poly.type
_entity_poly.pdbx_seq_one_letter_code
_entity_poly.pdbx_strand_id
1 'polypeptide(L)'
;MTSLTFHGGISTIGGNCVIVEESNTRIMFDNGMCFSSEGAYYKGFSSPRTNNDLRDYLNLGLVSEIPGIYGKEKINDVCLEDADSKSEYLFKANLVSYEDYIEANSSPYISALFLTHAHLDHLRNIMFMAPEIPI
;
A
#
# COMPACT_ATOMS: atom_id res chain seq x y z
N MET A 1 -3.11 -4.39 -25.01
CA MET A 1 -1.86 -3.61 -25.07
C MET A 1 -1.26 -3.70 -23.70
N THR A 2 -0.02 -4.18 -23.62
CA THR A 2 0.67 -4.35 -22.34
C THR A 2 1.17 -3.00 -21.84
N SER A 3 0.97 -2.71 -20.55
CA SER A 3 1.55 -1.54 -19.89
C SER A 3 2.30 -1.93 -18.62
N LEU A 4 3.38 -1.20 -18.35
CA LEU A 4 4.17 -1.32 -17.12
C LEU A 4 4.10 0.00 -16.36
N THR A 5 3.72 -0.08 -15.08
CA THR A 5 3.66 1.06 -14.17
C THR A 5 4.66 0.86 -13.04
N PHE A 6 5.58 1.81 -12.88
CA PHE A 6 6.61 1.77 -11.85
C PHE A 6 6.18 2.63 -10.67
N HIS A 7 5.80 1.98 -9.57
CA HIS A 7 5.38 2.63 -8.33
C HIS A 7 6.55 2.89 -7.38
N GLY A 8 7.65 2.13 -7.52
CA GLY A 8 8.89 2.37 -6.79
C GLY A 8 10.11 1.69 -7.41
N GLY A 9 11.28 1.89 -6.81
CA GLY A 9 12.56 1.44 -7.34
C GLY A 9 13.14 2.32 -8.46
N ILE A 10 12.56 3.50 -8.72
CA ILE A 10 13.06 4.45 -9.73
C ILE A 10 14.14 5.32 -9.10
N SER A 11 15.37 5.24 -9.63
CA SER A 11 16.51 6.06 -9.17
C SER A 11 16.83 5.91 -7.67
N THR A 12 16.46 4.77 -7.08
CA THR A 12 16.69 4.43 -5.66
C THR A 12 17.21 3.00 -5.53
N ILE A 13 17.84 2.69 -4.40
CA ILE A 13 18.06 1.31 -3.98
C ILE A 13 16.88 0.93 -3.08
N GLY A 14 16.10 -0.03 -3.53
CA GLY A 14 14.92 -0.53 -2.85
C GLY A 14 13.65 0.28 -3.05
N GLY A 15 12.57 -0.19 -2.44
CA GLY A 15 11.22 0.29 -2.71
C GLY A 15 10.60 -0.34 -3.95
N ASN A 16 11.01 -1.55 -4.33
CA ASN A 16 10.60 -2.17 -5.58
C ASN A 16 9.08 -2.41 -5.57
N CYS A 17 8.40 -1.90 -6.59
CA CYS A 17 6.96 -2.06 -6.79
C CYS A 17 6.64 -1.77 -8.25
N VAL A 18 6.33 -2.81 -9.01
CA VAL A 18 6.02 -2.71 -10.45
C VAL A 18 4.71 -3.43 -10.73
N ILE A 19 3.82 -2.78 -11.46
CA ILE A 19 2.58 -3.40 -11.96
C ILE A 19 2.71 -3.64 -13.46
N VAL A 20 2.39 -4.86 -13.88
CA VAL A 20 2.21 -5.21 -15.29
C VAL A 20 0.72 -5.42 -15.54
N GLU A 21 0.19 -4.73 -16.54
CA GLU A 21 -1.20 -4.82 -16.93
C GLU A 21 -1.33 -5.28 -18.38
N GLU A 22 -2.19 -6.29 -18.60
CA GLU A 22 -2.64 -6.70 -19.92
C GLU A 22 -4.16 -6.89 -19.90
N SER A 23 -4.86 -6.25 -20.84
CA SER A 23 -6.33 -6.24 -20.91
C SER A 23 -6.96 -5.71 -19.63
N ASN A 24 -7.49 -6.58 -18.75
CA ASN A 24 -8.07 -6.20 -17.45
C ASN A 24 -7.45 -7.02 -16.30
N THR A 25 -6.24 -7.53 -16.51
CA THR A 25 -5.51 -8.33 -15.54
C THR A 25 -4.24 -7.59 -15.16
N ARG A 26 -4.03 -7.43 -13.85
CA ARG A 26 -2.84 -6.79 -13.29
C ARG A 26 -2.12 -7.76 -12.39
N ILE A 27 -0.81 -7.88 -12.60
CA ILE A 27 0.08 -8.57 -11.67
C ILE A 27 1.07 -7.55 -11.10
N MET A 28 1.39 -7.71 -9.82
CA MET A 28 2.38 -6.89 -9.13
C MET A 28 3.65 -7.70 -8.93
N PHE A 29 4.81 -7.07 -9.13
CA PHE A 29 6.10 -7.62 -8.73
C PHE A 29 6.62 -6.81 -7.55
N ASP A 30 6.82 -7.50 -6.44
CA ASP A 30 7.28 -6.96 -5.17
C ASP A 30 6.37 -5.84 -4.61
N ASN A 31 6.50 -5.57 -3.32
CA ASN A 31 6.01 -4.36 -2.69
C ASN A 31 6.92 -4.05 -1.50
N GLY A 32 8.05 -3.42 -1.81
CA GLY A 32 9.16 -3.26 -0.91
C GLY A 32 9.33 -1.87 -0.32
N MET A 33 10.19 -1.78 0.69
CA MET A 33 10.52 -0.52 1.37
C MET A 33 11.76 0.16 0.79
N CYS A 34 11.73 1.49 0.66
CA CYS A 34 12.93 2.28 0.37
C CYS A 34 13.55 2.79 1.69
N PHE A 35 14.67 2.17 2.10
CA PHE A 35 15.36 2.49 3.36
C PHE A 35 15.80 3.95 3.46
N SER A 36 16.29 4.54 2.36
CA SER A 36 16.73 5.93 2.36
C SER A 36 15.58 6.91 2.57
N SER A 37 14.43 6.64 1.95
CA SER A 37 13.23 7.47 2.08
C SER A 37 12.63 7.34 3.47
N GLU A 38 12.49 6.12 3.98
CA GLU A 38 11.96 5.88 5.33
C GLU A 38 12.86 6.51 6.40
N GLY A 39 14.17 6.33 6.26
CA GLY A 39 15.15 6.96 7.14
C GLY A 39 15.14 8.49 7.07
N ALA A 40 14.48 9.15 6.12
CA ALA A 40 14.32 10.60 6.18
C ALA A 40 13.39 11.04 7.33
N TYR A 41 12.47 10.15 7.76
CA TYR A 41 11.44 10.45 8.75
C TYR A 41 11.63 9.66 10.04
N TYR A 42 11.86 8.35 9.95
CA TYR A 42 11.97 7.45 11.10
C TYR A 42 13.44 7.14 11.36
N LYS A 43 14.08 7.93 12.23
CA LYS A 43 15.46 7.74 12.69
C LYS A 43 15.58 7.91 14.20
N GLY A 44 16.53 7.18 14.78
CA GLY A 44 16.85 7.28 16.20
C GLY A 44 15.69 6.79 17.07
N PHE A 45 15.05 7.71 17.80
CA PHE A 45 13.95 7.42 18.71
C PHE A 45 12.56 7.56 18.06
N SER A 46 12.48 8.03 16.81
CA SER A 46 11.21 8.13 16.08
C SER A 46 10.93 6.83 15.35
N SER A 47 9.75 6.26 15.62
CA SER A 47 9.24 5.05 14.98
C SER A 47 7.85 5.31 14.41
N PRO A 48 7.43 4.54 13.39
CA PRO A 48 6.04 4.49 12.98
C PRO A 48 5.12 4.25 14.17
N ARG A 49 3.91 4.81 14.12
CA ARG A 49 2.89 4.50 15.11
C ARG A 49 2.52 3.02 14.99
N THR A 50 2.23 2.39 16.12
CA THR A 50 1.79 0.98 16.16
C THR A 50 0.42 0.76 15.52
N ASN A 51 -0.33 1.84 15.36
CA ASN A 51 -1.68 1.91 14.83
C ASN A 51 -1.70 3.05 13.82
N ASN A 52 -2.35 2.82 12.67
CA ASN A 52 -2.45 3.77 11.56
C ASN A 52 -1.12 4.10 10.86
N ASP A 53 -0.17 3.17 10.86
CA ASP A 53 1.08 3.32 10.12
C ASP A 53 0.82 3.53 8.62
N LEU A 54 -0.02 2.72 7.96
CA LEU A 54 -0.29 2.85 6.52
C LEU A 54 -0.61 4.31 6.11
N ARG A 55 -1.46 5.01 6.86
CA ARG A 55 -1.80 6.42 6.59
C ARG A 55 -0.58 7.33 6.63
N ASP A 56 0.25 7.22 7.65
CA ASP A 56 1.46 8.03 7.75
C ASP A 56 2.41 7.68 6.59
N TYR A 57 2.55 6.40 6.25
CA TYR A 57 3.35 5.97 5.11
C TYR A 57 2.86 6.51 3.77
N LEU A 58 1.55 6.56 3.54
CA LEU A 58 0.95 7.17 2.35
C LEU A 58 1.22 8.68 2.32
N ASN A 59 0.93 9.39 3.42
CA ASN A 59 1.12 10.85 3.51
C ASN A 59 2.60 11.27 3.37
N LEU A 60 3.53 10.44 3.83
CA LEU A 60 4.98 10.67 3.73
C LEU A 60 5.56 10.23 2.37
N GLY A 61 4.75 9.62 1.50
CA GLY A 61 5.19 9.08 0.20
C GLY A 61 6.13 7.88 0.31
N LEU A 62 6.05 7.12 1.41
CA LEU A 62 6.86 5.92 1.67
C LEU A 62 6.24 4.65 1.10
N VAL A 63 4.93 4.68 0.82
CA VAL A 63 4.14 3.64 0.17
C VAL A 63 3.30 4.31 -0.93
N SER A 64 3.06 3.62 -2.05
CA SER A 64 2.29 4.16 -3.17
C SER A 64 0.78 4.19 -2.91
N GLU A 65 0.06 5.16 -3.47
CA GLU A 65 -1.41 5.22 -3.37
C GLU A 65 -2.08 4.35 -4.45
N ILE A 66 -2.02 3.02 -4.27
CA ILE A 66 -2.61 2.07 -5.22
C ILE A 66 -4.02 1.68 -4.73
N PRO A 67 -5.09 1.95 -5.50
CA PRO A 67 -6.45 1.62 -5.07
C PRO A 67 -6.66 0.10 -5.05
N GLY A 68 -7.46 -0.37 -4.11
CA GLY A 68 -7.93 -1.76 -4.11
C GLY A 68 -6.87 -2.80 -3.77
N ILE A 69 -5.73 -2.42 -3.16
CA ILE A 69 -4.73 -3.38 -2.68
C ILE A 69 -4.57 -3.41 -1.15
N TYR A 70 -5.06 -2.39 -0.45
CA TYR A 70 -4.96 -2.27 1.00
C TYR A 70 -6.27 -2.71 1.66
N GLY A 71 -6.18 -3.42 2.78
CA GLY A 71 -7.36 -3.87 3.54
C GLY A 71 -8.13 -2.72 4.19
N LYS A 72 -9.45 -2.87 4.36
CA LYS A 72 -10.33 -1.85 4.95
C LYS A 72 -9.95 -1.50 6.38
N GLU A 73 -9.42 -2.47 7.12
CA GLU A 73 -8.89 -2.33 8.48
C GLU A 73 -7.59 -1.51 8.55
N LYS A 74 -6.85 -1.41 7.45
CA LYS A 74 -5.66 -0.55 7.35
C LYS A 74 -6.01 0.86 6.89
N ILE A 75 -7.06 1.01 6.07
CA ILE A 75 -7.53 2.30 5.55
C ILE A 75 -8.37 3.06 6.58
N ASN A 76 -9.22 2.35 7.33
CA ASN A 76 -10.06 2.94 8.37
C ASN A 76 -9.48 2.56 9.74
N ASP A 77 -8.83 3.52 10.40
CA ASP A 77 -8.40 3.40 11.79
C ASP A 77 -9.59 3.68 12.72
N VAL A 78 -9.50 3.14 13.95
CA VAL A 78 -10.44 3.24 15.08
C VAL A 78 -11.55 4.24 14.81
N CYS A 79 -12.68 3.75 14.29
CA CYS A 79 -13.91 4.53 14.23
C CYS A 79 -14.27 4.86 15.68
N LEU A 80 -13.89 6.04 16.15
CA LEU A 80 -14.63 6.65 17.25
C LEU A 80 -16.06 6.74 16.72
N GLU A 81 -16.96 5.93 17.26
CA GLU A 81 -18.36 5.85 16.80
C GLU A 81 -19.03 7.24 16.82
N ASP A 82 -18.49 8.16 17.62
CA ASP A 82 -18.91 9.55 17.79
C ASP A 82 -17.96 10.59 17.16
N ALA A 83 -17.08 10.21 16.22
CA ALA A 83 -16.22 11.19 15.54
C ALA A 83 -17.07 12.21 14.78
N ASP A 84 -16.80 13.49 15.01
CA ASP A 84 -17.39 14.57 14.20
C ASP A 84 -16.99 14.38 12.72
N SER A 85 -17.96 14.55 11.82
CA SER A 85 -17.76 14.43 10.36
C SER A 85 -16.59 15.26 9.82
N LYS A 86 -16.23 16.39 10.46
CA LYS A 86 -15.08 17.21 10.04
C LYS A 86 -13.74 16.62 10.46
N SER A 87 -13.74 15.59 11.29
CA SER A 87 -12.54 14.94 11.85
C SER A 87 -12.32 13.54 11.28
N GLU A 88 -13.23 12.99 10.48
CA GLU A 88 -13.08 11.67 9.84
C GLU A 88 -11.79 11.54 9.04
N TYR A 89 -11.34 12.63 8.41
CA TYR A 89 -10.09 12.67 7.67
C TYR A 89 -8.85 12.36 8.53
N LEU A 90 -8.96 12.39 9.87
CA LEU A 90 -7.88 12.02 10.81
C LEU A 90 -7.76 10.50 11.02
N PHE A 91 -8.81 9.74 10.69
CA PHE A 91 -8.89 8.31 10.96
C PHE A 91 -9.05 7.48 9.69
N LYS A 92 -9.44 8.09 8.58
CA LYS A 92 -9.62 7.43 7.29
C LYS A 92 -8.64 7.92 6.24
N ALA A 93 -7.91 7.00 5.61
CA ALA A 93 -7.15 7.30 4.40
C ALA A 93 -8.10 7.51 3.21
N ASN A 94 -7.84 8.51 2.37
CA ASN A 94 -8.64 8.78 1.18
C ASN A 94 -8.24 7.84 0.02
N LEU A 95 -8.46 6.55 0.21
CA LEU A 95 -8.10 5.49 -0.73
C LEU A 95 -9.21 4.43 -0.78
N VAL A 96 -9.40 3.80 -1.94
CA VAL A 96 -10.37 2.70 -2.09
C VAL A 96 -9.74 1.44 -1.50
N SER A 97 -10.42 0.80 -0.54
CA SER A 97 -9.95 -0.48 0.02
C SER A 97 -10.13 -1.64 -0.96
N TYR A 98 -9.46 -2.75 -0.68
CA TYR A 98 -9.59 -3.98 -1.44
C TYR A 98 -11.06 -4.45 -1.54
N GLU A 99 -11.77 -4.43 -0.41
CA GLU A 99 -13.16 -4.84 -0.26
C GLU A 99 -14.10 -3.92 -1.04
N ASP A 100 -13.97 -2.60 -0.84
CA ASP A 100 -14.78 -1.60 -1.54
C ASP A 100 -14.51 -1.66 -3.07
N TYR A 101 -13.27 -1.96 -3.48
CA TYR A 101 -12.91 -2.16 -4.89
C TYR A 101 -13.59 -3.41 -5.47
N ILE A 102 -13.56 -4.54 -4.76
CA ILE A 102 -14.20 -5.79 -5.20
C ILE A 102 -15.71 -5.62 -5.29
N GLU A 103 -16.34 -4.96 -4.31
CA GLU A 103 -17.77 -4.69 -4.33
C GLU A 103 -18.19 -3.93 -5.60
N ALA A 104 -17.38 -2.93 -5.98
CA ALA A 104 -17.65 -2.11 -7.17
C ALA A 104 -17.32 -2.81 -8.50
N ASN A 105 -16.30 -3.69 -8.54
CA ASN A 105 -15.72 -4.20 -9.81
C ASN A 105 -15.85 -5.72 -9.99
N SER A 106 -16.39 -6.45 -9.02
CA SER A 106 -16.51 -7.92 -9.00
C SER A 106 -15.19 -8.70 -9.17
N SER A 107 -14.05 -8.01 -9.12
CA SER A 107 -12.71 -8.56 -9.31
C SER A 107 -11.69 -7.68 -8.58
N PRO A 108 -10.57 -8.26 -8.08
CA PRO A 108 -9.56 -7.49 -7.36
C PRO A 108 -8.77 -6.58 -8.31
N TYR A 109 -8.21 -5.48 -7.79
CA TYR A 109 -7.38 -4.57 -8.60
C TYR A 109 -6.11 -5.25 -9.11
N ILE A 110 -5.45 -6.03 -8.23
CA ILE A 110 -4.32 -6.93 -8.55
C ILE A 110 -4.79 -8.38 -8.45
N SER A 111 -4.49 -9.18 -9.47
CA SER A 111 -4.83 -10.61 -9.50
C SER A 111 -3.86 -11.48 -8.70
N ALA A 112 -2.58 -11.11 -8.68
CA ALA A 112 -1.53 -11.75 -7.88
C ALA A 112 -0.33 -10.83 -7.71
N LEU A 113 0.38 -10.97 -6.60
CA LEU A 113 1.70 -10.45 -6.37
C LEU A 113 2.72 -11.56 -6.61
N PHE A 114 3.84 -11.26 -7.25
CA PHE A 114 4.99 -12.14 -7.36
C PHE A 114 6.12 -11.55 -6.54
N LEU A 115 6.57 -12.29 -5.52
CA LEU A 115 7.71 -11.89 -4.71
C LEU A 115 8.99 -12.47 -5.30
N THR A 116 9.93 -11.61 -5.70
CA THR A 116 11.18 -12.05 -6.33
C THR A 116 12.10 -12.75 -5.34
N HIS A 117 12.24 -12.20 -4.12
CA HIS A 117 12.99 -12.77 -3.00
C HIS A 117 12.70 -12.05 -1.68
N ALA A 118 13.25 -12.54 -0.57
CA ALA A 118 12.87 -12.14 0.78
C ALA A 118 13.70 -11.00 1.40
N HIS A 119 14.25 -10.07 0.62
CA HIS A 119 14.81 -8.83 1.18
C HIS A 119 13.72 -7.77 1.40
N LEU A 120 13.86 -6.93 2.44
CA LEU A 120 12.81 -6.00 2.86
C LEU A 120 12.48 -4.93 1.81
N ASP A 121 13.43 -4.62 0.95
CA ASP A 121 13.24 -3.74 -0.19
C ASP A 121 12.43 -4.35 -1.34
N HIS A 122 11.97 -5.60 -1.16
CA HIS A 122 11.04 -6.30 -2.04
C HIS A 122 9.72 -6.69 -1.34
N LEU A 123 9.73 -6.95 -0.01
CA LEU A 123 8.54 -7.53 0.65
C LEU A 123 7.89 -6.68 1.75
N ARG A 124 8.57 -5.67 2.31
CA ARG A 124 8.11 -5.09 3.59
C ARG A 124 6.69 -4.54 3.50
N ASN A 125 6.37 -3.77 2.45
CA ASN A 125 5.08 -3.10 2.33
C ASN A 125 3.90 -4.06 2.05
N ILE A 126 4.16 -5.35 1.79
CA ILE A 126 3.13 -6.39 1.71
C ILE A 126 2.32 -6.46 3.02
N MET A 127 2.91 -6.09 4.17
CA MET A 127 2.20 -6.06 5.46
C MET A 127 0.97 -5.12 5.49
N PHE A 128 0.85 -4.21 4.52
CA PHE A 128 -0.30 -3.32 4.36
C PHE A 128 -1.35 -3.86 3.39
N MET A 129 -0.99 -4.84 2.56
CA MET A 129 -1.87 -5.37 1.53
C MET A 129 -2.96 -6.25 2.14
N ALA A 130 -4.11 -6.31 1.46
CA ALA A 130 -5.18 -7.23 1.82
C ALA A 130 -4.68 -8.68 1.72
N PRO A 131 -4.89 -9.51 2.76
CA PRO A 131 -4.35 -10.88 2.81
C PRO A 131 -4.96 -11.82 1.77
N GLU A 132 -6.07 -11.44 1.15
CA GLU A 132 -6.74 -12.19 0.09
C GLU A 132 -6.01 -12.12 -1.25
N ILE A 133 -5.09 -11.16 -1.44
CA ILE A 133 -4.28 -11.05 -2.66
C ILE A 133 -3.26 -12.21 -2.68
N PRO A 134 -3.29 -13.09 -3.69
CA PRO A 134 -2.34 -14.20 -3.79
C PRO A 134 -0.89 -13.72 -3.95
N ILE A 135 0.05 -14.39 -3.29
CA ILE A 135 1.52 -14.19 -3.37
C ILE A 135 2.19 -15.46 -3.89
#